data_AF-A0A7D9NMD7-F1
#
_entry.id   AF-A0A7D9NMD7-F1
#
_cell.length_a   1.000
_cell.length_b   1.000
_cell.length_c   1.000
_cell.angle_alpha   90.00
_cell.angle_beta   90.00
_cell.angle_gamma   90.00
#
_symmetry.space_group_name_H-M   'P 1'
#
loop_
_entity.id
_entity.type
_entity.pdbx_description
1 polymer ?
#
loop_
_entity_poly.entity_id
_entity_poly.type
_entity_poly.pdbx_seq_one_letter_code
_entity_poly.pdbx_strand_id
1 'polypeptide(L)'
;MLGMKRGKYLLLMLILLLHSLAVQCQGKPVVQRAVDIVLPCEYVLMKEGGRGSLGGLTFSRERVTLVLRNISVTGEGEELDPITEYEAPKDKENTTYQATVRVGPLPFAERLLHAECEGEEVGCEISPIYGEFYVAHVYLPELSVSMMCQAEVSMEEQDVLKEQGEKTVTPMTVDYIVSSSPPSHHSHISGDVSLNCEVWGDLDRMEVEWYFQSEGRGRRVFPSEEPRVSVGQEGQKSKGDEGTYICTVSAEQHKIQQILKLGIREPPRVSISQRGGRETRLTCRTDRYYPLDVEFDWLLNGSPVPDPDIETSSHRKNSDGTYNLSSTLTVPLPAAGSDPHTYTCSVSHVSLAEPILAHVSIALPDAESYTPSGYRLIVSSTIISAIIFIVALAKSIWAKQKQGAEKKKE
;
A
#
# COMPACT_ATOMS: atom_id res chain seq x y z
N MET A 1 6.93 -70.57 11.88
CA MET A 1 6.60 -70.32 10.46
C MET A 1 7.19 -68.98 10.05
N LEU A 2 8.50 -68.95 9.77
CA LEU A 2 9.15 -67.84 9.05
C LEU A 2 9.31 -68.31 7.61
N GLY A 3 8.76 -67.56 6.65
CA GLY A 3 9.03 -67.83 5.25
C GLY A 3 7.96 -67.30 4.31
N MET A 4 7.90 -65.98 4.10
CA MET A 4 7.45 -65.34 2.86
C MET A 4 7.49 -63.81 3.05
N LYS A 5 8.10 -62.96 2.23
CA LYS A 5 9.08 -63.08 1.13
C LYS A 5 9.72 -61.68 1.08
N ARG A 6 10.99 -61.52 1.49
CA ARG A 6 11.76 -60.25 1.40
C ARG A 6 11.73 -59.64 -0.01
N GLY A 7 11.54 -60.47 -1.05
CA GLY A 7 11.42 -60.03 -2.43
C GLY A 7 10.18 -59.19 -2.75
N LYS A 8 9.07 -59.28 -2.01
CA LYS A 8 7.88 -58.45 -2.27
C LYS A 8 8.04 -57.02 -1.77
N TYR A 9 8.70 -56.82 -0.62
CA TYR A 9 9.01 -55.48 -0.10
C TYR A 9 10.10 -54.80 -0.92
N LEU A 10 11.10 -55.56 -1.41
CA LEU A 10 12.12 -55.00 -2.29
C LEU A 10 11.51 -54.59 -3.64
N LEU A 11 10.58 -55.38 -4.19
CA LEU A 11 9.88 -55.02 -5.42
C LEU A 11 8.94 -53.83 -5.23
N LEU A 12 8.23 -53.74 -4.10
CA LEU A 12 7.38 -52.57 -3.79
C LEU A 12 8.21 -51.30 -3.59
N MET A 13 9.35 -51.39 -2.90
CA MET A 13 10.28 -50.27 -2.70
C MET A 13 10.96 -49.87 -4.01
N LEU A 14 11.30 -50.83 -4.88
CA LEU A 14 11.85 -50.54 -6.21
C LEU A 14 10.80 -49.87 -7.11
N ILE A 15 9.53 -50.30 -7.04
CA ILE A 15 8.42 -49.67 -7.77
C ILE A 15 8.15 -48.26 -7.24
N LEU A 16 8.20 -48.03 -5.93
CA LEU A 16 8.07 -46.70 -5.32
C LEU A 16 9.28 -45.80 -5.64
N LEU A 17 10.50 -46.35 -5.67
CA LEU A 17 11.71 -45.63 -6.08
C LEU A 17 11.71 -45.31 -7.59
N LEU A 18 11.20 -46.21 -8.44
CA LEU A 18 11.03 -45.99 -9.87
C LEU A 18 9.89 -44.99 -10.16
N HIS A 19 8.81 -44.96 -9.36
CA HIS A 19 7.79 -43.91 -9.45
C HIS A 19 8.29 -42.55 -8.93
N SER A 20 9.24 -42.52 -7.99
CA SER A 20 9.87 -41.27 -7.55
C SER A 20 10.92 -40.72 -8.53
N LEU A 21 11.39 -41.54 -9.48
CA LEU A 21 12.36 -41.15 -10.53
C LEU A 21 11.71 -40.84 -11.89
N ALA A 22 10.38 -40.89 -12.00
CA ALA A 22 9.66 -40.65 -13.25
C ALA A 22 8.51 -39.64 -13.10
N VAL A 23 8.57 -38.74 -12.12
CA VAL A 23 7.93 -37.42 -12.25
C VAL A 23 9.01 -36.47 -12.77
N GLN A 24 9.42 -36.69 -14.02
CA GLN A 24 9.79 -35.52 -14.82
C GLN A 24 8.53 -34.67 -14.87
N CYS A 25 8.52 -33.53 -14.17
CA CYS A 25 7.77 -32.39 -14.65
C CYS A 25 8.27 -32.14 -16.08
N GLN A 26 7.62 -32.74 -17.08
CA GLN A 26 7.63 -32.20 -18.41
C GLN A 26 6.98 -30.83 -18.26
N GLY A 27 7.81 -29.80 -18.01
CA GLY A 27 7.38 -28.43 -18.21
C GLY A 27 6.79 -28.39 -19.60
N LYS A 28 5.56 -27.88 -19.72
CA LYS A 28 4.96 -27.63 -21.04
C LYS A 28 6.01 -26.87 -21.88
N PRO A 29 6.17 -27.20 -23.17
CA PRO A 29 7.11 -26.47 -24.01
C PRO A 29 6.75 -24.98 -23.96
N VAL A 30 7.68 -24.15 -23.49
CA VAL A 30 7.54 -22.70 -23.49
C VAL A 30 7.65 -22.27 -24.95
N VAL A 31 6.56 -21.82 -25.55
CA VAL A 31 6.55 -21.31 -26.92
C VAL A 31 6.81 -19.81 -26.86
N GLN A 32 7.90 -19.36 -27.49
CA GLN A 32 8.15 -17.94 -27.71
C GLN A 32 7.39 -17.49 -28.97
N ARG A 33 6.61 -16.42 -28.84
CA ARG A 33 5.80 -15.83 -29.92
C ARG A 33 6.28 -14.41 -30.19
N ALA A 34 6.43 -14.02 -31.45
CA ALA A 34 6.73 -12.64 -31.82
C ALA A 34 5.43 -11.84 -32.00
N VAL A 35 5.33 -10.69 -31.34
CA VAL A 35 4.16 -9.80 -31.38
C VAL A 35 4.61 -8.37 -31.57
N ASP A 36 3.79 -7.55 -32.24
CA ASP A 36 3.99 -6.12 -32.36
C ASP A 36 3.13 -5.38 -31.33
N ILE A 37 3.72 -4.42 -30.61
CA ILE A 37 3.01 -3.57 -29.63
C ILE A 37 2.85 -2.18 -30.23
N VAL A 38 1.60 -1.70 -30.31
CA VAL A 38 1.27 -0.37 -30.84
C VAL A 38 0.89 0.54 -29.69
N LEU A 39 1.62 1.65 -29.53
CA LEU A 39 1.42 2.60 -28.44
C LEU A 39 1.07 3.98 -29.01
N PRO A 40 -0.04 4.60 -28.55
CA PRO A 40 -0.32 6.01 -28.83
C PRO A 40 0.62 6.87 -27.99
N CYS A 41 1.50 7.64 -28.64
CA CYS A 41 2.53 8.42 -27.96
C CYS A 41 2.42 9.92 -28.27
N GLU A 42 3.00 10.74 -27.41
CA GLU A 42 3.22 12.16 -27.67
C GLU A 42 4.70 12.40 -28.01
N TYR A 43 4.94 13.00 -29.16
CA TYR A 43 6.25 13.53 -29.52
C TYR A 43 6.46 14.87 -28.83
N VAL A 44 7.43 14.94 -27.92
CA VAL A 44 7.69 16.09 -27.06
C VAL A 44 8.97 16.78 -27.52
N LEU A 45 8.85 18.07 -27.86
CA LEU A 45 9.96 18.93 -28.26
C LEU A 45 10.06 20.13 -27.33
N MET A 46 11.28 20.43 -26.87
CA MET A 46 11.56 21.71 -26.23
C MET A 46 11.61 22.83 -27.27
N LYS A 47 10.80 23.87 -27.07
CA LYS A 47 10.87 25.11 -27.85
C LYS A 47 11.76 26.11 -27.11
N GLU A 48 12.78 26.64 -27.78
CA GLU A 48 13.55 27.76 -27.24
C GLU A 48 12.62 28.97 -27.05
N GLY A 49 12.61 29.52 -25.83
CA GLY A 49 11.85 30.72 -25.51
C GLY A 49 12.34 31.91 -26.35
N GLY A 50 11.43 32.55 -27.08
CA GLY A 50 11.74 33.70 -27.90
C GLY A 50 12.46 34.82 -27.13
N ARG A 51 13.32 35.57 -27.82
CA ARG A 51 14.06 36.75 -27.33
C ARG A 51 13.11 37.79 -26.72
N GLY A 52 12.79 37.63 -25.44
CA GLY A 52 11.83 38.48 -24.72
C GLY A 52 11.73 38.05 -23.27
N SER A 53 12.64 38.59 -22.45
CA SER A 53 12.69 38.62 -20.98
C SER A 53 11.46 38.10 -20.18
N LEU A 54 11.28 36.78 -20.11
CA LEU A 54 10.64 35.99 -19.03
C LEU A 54 10.75 34.50 -19.44
N GLY A 55 11.94 33.93 -19.23
CA GLY A 55 12.31 32.60 -19.71
C GLY A 55 11.58 31.46 -19.00
N GLY A 56 10.41 31.08 -19.52
CA GLY A 56 9.78 29.79 -19.25
C GLY A 56 10.17 28.75 -20.30
N LEU A 57 10.44 27.51 -19.87
CA LEU A 57 10.59 26.38 -20.79
C LEU A 57 9.22 26.08 -21.42
N THR A 58 9.13 26.15 -22.74
CA THR A 58 7.89 25.83 -23.48
C THR A 58 8.09 24.51 -24.22
N PHE A 59 7.09 23.62 -24.15
CA PHE A 59 7.12 22.31 -24.79
C PHE A 59 6.05 22.22 -25.87
N SER A 60 6.40 21.66 -27.01
CA SER A 60 5.47 21.28 -28.08
C SER A 60 5.14 19.80 -27.95
N ARG A 61 3.88 19.44 -28.16
CA ARG A 61 3.40 18.05 -28.15
C ARG A 61 2.67 17.76 -29.45
N GLU A 62 2.98 16.63 -30.06
CA GLU A 62 2.33 16.14 -31.29
C GLU A 62 1.97 14.67 -31.13
N ARG A 63 0.80 14.24 -31.62
CA ARG A 63 0.40 12.84 -31.53
C ARG A 63 1.14 12.00 -32.56
N VAL A 64 1.76 10.92 -32.09
CA VAL A 64 2.53 9.99 -32.93
C VAL A 64 2.24 8.56 -32.49
N THR A 65 2.60 7.59 -33.33
CA THR A 65 2.43 6.17 -33.02
C THR A 65 3.80 5.51 -32.89
N LEU A 66 4.07 4.87 -31.75
CA LEU A 66 5.23 3.98 -31.59
C LEU A 66 4.79 2.54 -31.83
N VAL A 67 5.52 1.82 -32.67
CA VAL A 67 5.31 0.40 -32.91
C VAL A 67 6.57 -0.33 -32.48
N LEU A 68 6.50 -1.09 -31.40
CA LEU A 68 7.57 -2.00 -30.99
C LEU A 68 7.42 -3.30 -31.78
N ARG A 69 8.37 -3.58 -32.67
CA ARG A 69 8.34 -4.74 -33.57
C ARG A 69 9.05 -5.94 -32.96
N ASN A 70 8.54 -7.14 -33.27
CA ASN A 70 9.19 -8.42 -33.00
C ASN A 70 9.47 -8.67 -31.51
N ILE A 71 8.51 -8.34 -30.64
CA ILE A 71 8.60 -8.59 -29.20
C ILE A 71 8.32 -10.05 -28.93
N SER A 72 9.28 -10.76 -28.32
CA SER A 72 9.08 -12.14 -27.92
C SER A 72 8.27 -12.24 -26.61
N VAL A 73 7.13 -12.91 -26.66
CA VAL A 73 6.25 -13.20 -25.52
C VAL A 73 6.22 -14.70 -25.28
N THR A 74 6.32 -15.11 -24.01
CA THR A 74 6.20 -16.52 -23.62
C THR A 74 4.74 -16.88 -23.38
N GLY A 75 4.19 -17.80 -24.17
CA GLY A 75 2.82 -18.30 -23.99
C GLY A 75 2.80 -19.75 -23.49
N GLU A 76 1.95 -20.04 -22.50
CA GLU A 76 1.66 -21.42 -22.10
C GLU A 76 0.54 -22.01 -22.98
N GLY A 77 0.87 -22.94 -23.89
CA GLY A 77 -0.15 -23.75 -24.59
C GLY A 77 0.13 -24.03 -26.07
N GLU A 78 -0.57 -25.05 -26.58
CA GLU A 78 -0.52 -25.51 -27.97
C GLU A 78 -0.92 -24.41 -28.96
N GLU A 79 -0.32 -24.51 -30.14
CA GLU A 79 -0.51 -23.76 -31.38
C GLU A 79 -1.94 -23.16 -31.53
N LEU A 80 -2.03 -21.82 -31.52
CA LEU A 80 -3.26 -21.08 -31.80
C LEU A 80 -2.97 -19.98 -32.83
N ASP A 81 -4.02 -19.66 -33.58
CA ASP A 81 -4.10 -19.00 -34.90
C ASP A 81 -3.09 -17.88 -35.21
N PRO A 82 -2.67 -17.73 -36.49
CA PRO A 82 -1.77 -16.66 -36.92
C PRO A 82 -2.42 -15.30 -36.66
N ILE A 83 -1.93 -14.59 -35.65
CA ILE A 83 -2.26 -13.19 -35.43
C ILE A 83 -1.74 -12.42 -36.64
N THR A 84 -2.60 -11.60 -37.23
CA THR A 84 -2.23 -10.73 -38.35
C THR A 84 -1.14 -9.76 -37.91
N GLU A 85 0.01 -9.82 -38.59
CA GLU A 85 1.10 -8.85 -38.45
C GLU A 85 0.55 -7.42 -38.55
N TYR A 86 1.08 -6.49 -37.74
CA TYR A 86 0.58 -5.12 -37.77
C TYR A 86 0.88 -4.49 -39.14
N GLU A 87 -0.19 -4.29 -39.92
CA GLU A 87 -0.18 -3.43 -41.09
C GLU A 87 -0.43 -1.99 -40.62
N ALA A 88 0.57 -1.12 -40.80
CA ALA A 88 0.42 0.29 -40.51
C ALA A 88 -0.82 0.85 -41.24
N PRO A 89 -1.75 1.53 -40.54
CA PRO A 89 -2.91 2.14 -41.16
C PRO A 89 -2.47 2.97 -42.36
N LYS A 90 -3.09 2.73 -43.52
CA LYS A 90 -2.85 3.55 -44.73
C LYS A 90 -3.31 5.00 -44.54
N ASP A 91 -3.93 5.32 -43.41
CA ASP A 91 -4.47 6.63 -43.09
C ASP A 91 -3.39 7.64 -42.70
N LYS A 92 -3.61 8.92 -43.03
CA LYS A 92 -2.55 9.95 -43.11
C LYS A 92 -2.32 10.75 -41.82
N GLU A 93 -2.95 10.39 -40.71
CA GLU A 93 -3.10 11.38 -39.65
C GLU A 93 -1.87 11.55 -38.76
N ASN A 94 -1.11 10.49 -38.43
CA ASN A 94 -0.02 10.56 -37.43
C ASN A 94 1.31 9.98 -37.94
N THR A 95 2.43 10.60 -37.54
CA THR A 95 3.80 10.09 -37.75
C THR A 95 3.99 8.76 -37.02
N THR A 96 4.63 7.78 -37.68
CA THR A 96 4.83 6.44 -37.11
C THR A 96 6.31 6.14 -36.93
N TYR A 97 6.66 5.68 -35.75
CA TYR A 97 7.99 5.32 -35.28
C TYR A 97 8.03 3.80 -35.10
N GLN A 98 8.79 3.08 -35.92
CA GLN A 98 8.86 1.61 -35.87
C GLN A 98 10.17 1.17 -35.22
N ALA A 99 10.10 0.72 -33.97
CA ALA A 99 11.25 0.33 -33.18
C ALA A 99 11.44 -1.17 -33.18
N THR A 100 12.54 -1.64 -33.76
CA THR A 100 12.94 -3.05 -33.67
C THR A 100 13.71 -3.26 -32.37
N VAL A 101 13.16 -4.10 -31.49
CA VAL A 101 13.80 -4.41 -30.20
C VAL A 101 14.84 -5.51 -30.39
N ARG A 102 16.11 -5.19 -30.10
CA ARG A 102 17.25 -6.12 -30.20
C ARG A 102 17.67 -6.73 -28.87
N VAL A 103 17.14 -6.20 -27.77
CA VAL A 103 17.36 -6.76 -26.43
C VAL A 103 16.47 -8.00 -26.26
N GLY A 104 16.86 -8.94 -25.40
CA GLY A 104 16.17 -10.22 -25.20
C GLY A 104 14.69 -10.11 -24.80
N PRO A 105 14.03 -11.22 -24.40
CA PRO A 105 12.61 -11.20 -24.06
C PRO A 105 12.30 -10.17 -22.98
N LEU A 106 11.41 -9.22 -23.29
CA LEU A 106 11.01 -8.18 -22.36
C LEU A 106 10.04 -8.76 -21.33
N PRO A 107 10.38 -8.81 -20.03
CA PRO A 107 9.51 -9.41 -19.02
C PRO A 107 8.20 -8.65 -18.83
N PHE A 108 8.16 -7.37 -19.23
CA PHE A 108 6.99 -6.51 -19.13
C PHE A 108 6.13 -6.48 -20.41
N ALA A 109 6.51 -7.21 -21.47
CA ALA A 109 5.76 -7.22 -22.73
C ALA A 109 4.31 -7.68 -22.56
N GLU A 110 4.08 -8.69 -21.74
CA GLU A 110 2.74 -9.23 -21.47
C GLU A 110 1.84 -8.19 -20.78
N ARG A 111 2.40 -7.38 -19.87
CA ARG A 111 1.66 -6.29 -19.23
C ARG A 111 1.25 -5.21 -20.22
N LEU A 112 2.16 -4.82 -21.12
CA LEU A 112 1.83 -3.83 -22.16
C LEU A 112 0.74 -4.34 -23.11
N LEU A 113 0.74 -5.64 -23.42
CA LEU A 113 -0.28 -6.24 -24.30
C LEU A 113 -1.66 -6.32 -23.65
N HIS A 114 -1.73 -6.45 -22.32
CA HIS A 114 -3.01 -6.56 -21.60
C HIS A 114 -3.50 -5.25 -20.98
N ALA A 115 -2.70 -4.18 -21.00
CA ALA A 115 -3.03 -2.91 -20.36
C ALA A 115 -4.38 -2.32 -20.79
N GLU A 116 -4.68 -2.30 -22.10
CA GLU A 116 -5.95 -1.78 -22.60
C GLU A 116 -7.14 -2.67 -22.23
N CYS A 117 -6.94 -4.00 -22.16
CA CYS A 117 -7.98 -4.94 -21.73
C CYS A 117 -8.29 -4.81 -20.22
N GLU A 118 -7.28 -4.47 -19.41
CA GLU A 118 -7.41 -4.25 -17.96
C GLU A 118 -7.93 -2.84 -17.62
N GLY A 119 -8.04 -1.96 -18.62
CA GLY A 119 -8.45 -0.57 -18.44
C GLY A 119 -7.36 0.30 -17.81
N GLU A 120 -6.09 -0.09 -17.90
CA GLU A 120 -4.96 0.73 -17.47
C GLU A 120 -4.69 1.85 -18.49
N GLU A 121 -4.52 3.08 -18.00
CA GLU A 121 -4.08 4.19 -18.85
C GLU A 121 -2.59 4.06 -19.17
N VAL A 122 -2.26 3.83 -20.44
CA VAL A 122 -0.87 3.76 -20.92
C VAL A 122 -0.42 5.12 -21.39
N GLY A 123 0.55 5.71 -20.70
CA GLY A 123 1.23 6.91 -21.15
C GLY A 123 2.46 6.57 -21.99
N CYS A 124 2.67 7.29 -23.08
CA CYS A 124 3.87 7.16 -23.90
C CYS A 124 4.34 8.51 -24.42
N GLU A 125 5.63 8.80 -24.26
CA GLU A 125 6.29 10.00 -24.75
C GLU A 125 7.52 9.62 -25.55
N ILE A 126 7.76 10.30 -26.67
CA ILE A 126 8.98 10.19 -27.46
C ILE A 126 9.63 11.56 -27.51
N SER A 127 10.91 11.65 -27.17
CA SER A 127 11.67 12.90 -27.23
C SER A 127 12.99 12.70 -27.97
N PRO A 128 13.35 13.59 -28.89
CA PRO A 128 14.68 13.56 -29.48
C PRO A 128 15.75 14.02 -28.49
N ILE A 129 16.96 13.51 -28.67
CA ILE A 129 18.15 13.95 -27.91
C ILE A 129 19.08 14.78 -28.81
N TYR A 130 19.80 14.13 -29.72
CA TYR A 130 20.69 14.72 -30.71
C TYR A 130 20.92 13.72 -31.86
N GLY A 131 21.29 14.23 -33.05
CA GLY A 131 21.53 13.41 -34.23
C GLY A 131 20.34 12.52 -34.61
N GLU A 132 20.49 11.22 -34.37
CA GLU A 132 19.53 10.16 -34.68
C GLU A 132 18.97 9.46 -33.43
N PHE A 133 19.27 9.98 -32.23
CA PHE A 133 18.91 9.37 -30.96
C PHE A 133 17.63 9.96 -30.35
N TYR A 134 16.78 9.07 -29.86
CA TYR A 134 15.50 9.38 -29.22
C TYR A 134 15.36 8.59 -27.91
N VAL A 135 14.66 9.17 -26.94
CA VAL A 135 14.17 8.44 -25.76
C VAL A 135 12.68 8.21 -25.94
N ALA A 136 12.26 6.95 -25.85
CA ALA A 136 10.85 6.59 -25.69
C ALA A 136 10.60 6.21 -24.22
N HIS A 137 9.66 6.89 -23.57
CA HIS A 137 9.27 6.62 -22.19
C HIS A 137 7.82 6.16 -22.15
N VAL A 138 7.61 4.93 -21.67
CA VAL A 138 6.30 4.29 -21.53
C VAL A 138 6.03 4.10 -20.04
N TYR A 139 4.87 4.52 -19.57
CA TYR A 139 4.51 4.43 -18.16
C TYR A 139 3.06 3.99 -17.97
N LEU A 140 2.90 3.11 -16.98
CA LEU A 140 1.67 2.55 -16.44
C LEU A 140 1.72 2.74 -14.91
N PRO A 141 0.60 2.59 -14.18
CA PRO A 141 0.59 2.79 -12.73
C PRO A 141 1.68 2.01 -11.96
N GLU A 142 1.94 0.76 -12.36
CA GLU A 142 2.88 -0.15 -11.69
C GLU A 142 4.11 -0.49 -12.55
N LEU A 143 4.37 0.25 -13.63
CA LEU A 143 5.50 -0.01 -14.53
C LEU A 143 5.95 1.28 -15.22
N SER A 144 7.25 1.53 -15.26
CA SER A 144 7.82 2.61 -16.07
C SER A 144 9.04 2.08 -16.80
N VAL A 145 9.10 2.36 -18.10
CA VAL A 145 10.06 1.82 -19.05
C VAL A 145 10.60 2.97 -19.90
N SER A 146 11.91 3.11 -19.92
CA SER A 146 12.63 4.07 -20.75
C SER A 146 13.50 3.31 -21.75
N MET A 147 13.41 3.68 -23.02
CA MET A 147 14.10 3.01 -24.13
C MET A 147 14.98 4.02 -24.86
N MET A 148 16.23 3.65 -25.12
CA MET A 148 17.11 4.40 -26.01
C MET A 148 16.92 3.88 -27.42
N CYS A 149 16.49 4.75 -28.31
CA CYS A 149 16.19 4.42 -29.70
C CYS A 149 17.15 5.16 -30.64
N GLN A 150 17.63 4.47 -31.66
CA GLN A 150 18.45 5.02 -32.74
C GLN A 150 17.69 4.92 -34.06
N ALA A 151 17.39 6.04 -34.70
CA ALA A 151 16.76 6.09 -36.02
C ALA A 151 17.78 5.79 -37.13
N GLU A 152 17.32 5.30 -38.28
CA GLU A 152 18.19 5.08 -39.46
C GLU A 152 18.62 6.39 -40.15
N VAL A 153 17.88 7.46 -39.90
CA VAL A 153 18.02 8.77 -40.54
C VAL A 153 18.12 9.82 -39.44
N SER A 154 18.96 10.83 -39.65
CA SER A 154 19.13 11.91 -38.68
C SER A 154 17.86 12.78 -38.57
N MET A 155 17.70 13.48 -37.45
CA MET A 155 16.59 14.41 -37.25
C MET A 155 16.48 15.47 -38.35
N GLU A 156 17.60 16.02 -38.82
CA GLU A 156 17.63 17.08 -39.84
C GLU A 156 17.09 16.56 -41.18
N GLU A 157 17.53 15.38 -41.58
CA GLU A 157 17.03 14.70 -42.78
C GLU A 157 15.55 14.32 -42.62
N GLN A 158 15.15 13.91 -41.42
CA GLN A 158 13.77 13.55 -41.14
C GLN A 158 12.82 14.76 -41.18
N ASP A 159 13.25 15.93 -40.72
CA ASP A 159 12.48 17.17 -40.83
C ASP A 159 12.31 17.59 -42.30
N VAL A 160 13.34 17.43 -43.12
CA VAL A 160 13.25 17.65 -44.58
C VAL A 160 12.25 16.68 -45.22
N LEU A 161 12.26 15.41 -44.84
CA LEU A 161 11.32 14.41 -45.34
C LEU A 161 9.86 14.73 -44.93
N LYS A 162 9.66 15.24 -43.72
CA LYS A 162 8.34 15.70 -43.24
C LYS A 162 7.83 16.90 -44.05
N GLU A 163 8.69 17.86 -44.35
CA GLU A 163 8.33 19.04 -45.16
C GLU A 163 7.96 18.69 -46.61
N GLN A 164 8.53 17.61 -47.16
CA GLN A 164 8.23 17.12 -48.51
C GLN A 164 6.85 16.42 -48.62
N GLY A 165 6.10 16.29 -47.52
CA GLY A 165 4.75 15.71 -47.51
C GLY A 165 4.71 14.19 -47.68
N GLU A 166 5.86 13.52 -47.53
CA GLU A 166 5.95 12.08 -47.51
C GLU A 166 5.65 11.57 -46.09
N LYS A 167 4.78 10.57 -45.98
CA LYS A 167 4.44 9.98 -44.68
C LYS A 167 5.67 9.26 -44.13
N THR A 168 6.25 9.81 -43.07
CA THR A 168 7.51 9.33 -42.49
C THR A 168 7.25 8.19 -41.51
N VAL A 169 7.14 6.97 -42.03
CA VAL A 169 7.47 5.80 -41.22
C VAL A 169 8.95 5.89 -40.92
N THR A 170 9.30 5.99 -39.64
CA THR A 170 10.67 6.17 -39.19
C THR A 170 11.16 4.88 -38.56
N PRO A 171 11.95 4.07 -39.27
CA PRO A 171 12.56 2.88 -38.70
C PRO A 171 13.61 3.28 -37.66
N MET A 172 13.59 2.59 -36.52
CA MET A 172 14.56 2.74 -35.45
C MET A 172 14.90 1.39 -34.83
N THR A 173 16.00 1.36 -34.09
CA THR A 173 16.42 0.23 -33.27
C THR A 173 16.47 0.62 -31.81
N VAL A 174 16.05 -0.28 -30.93
CA VAL A 174 16.20 -0.08 -29.48
C VAL A 174 17.55 -0.65 -29.03
N ASP A 175 18.42 0.21 -28.52
CA ASP A 175 19.78 -0.15 -28.10
C ASP A 175 19.79 -0.75 -26.70
N TYR A 176 19.11 -0.09 -25.77
CA TYR A 176 18.96 -0.55 -24.39
C TYR A 176 17.70 -0.02 -23.75
N ILE A 177 17.26 -0.72 -22.71
CA ILE A 177 16.03 -0.43 -21.97
C ILE A 177 16.34 -0.40 -20.48
N VAL A 178 15.71 0.55 -19.80
CA VAL A 178 15.74 0.67 -18.34
C VAL A 178 14.30 0.64 -17.85
N SER A 179 13.98 -0.24 -16.90
CA SER A 179 12.64 -0.38 -16.36
C SER A 179 12.62 -0.38 -14.84
N SER A 180 11.55 0.15 -14.27
CA SER A 180 11.23 0.04 -12.84
C SER A 180 9.81 -0.46 -12.64
N SER A 181 9.66 -1.51 -11.84
CA SER A 181 8.36 -2.06 -11.45
C SER A 181 8.36 -2.49 -9.97
N PRO A 182 7.56 -1.85 -9.10
CA PRO A 182 6.80 -0.62 -9.34
C PRO A 182 7.68 0.66 -9.31
N PRO A 183 7.27 1.79 -9.92
CA PRO A 183 8.02 3.05 -9.80
C PRO A 183 7.77 3.77 -8.46
N SER A 184 6.73 3.40 -7.71
CA SER A 184 6.40 3.96 -6.39
C SER A 184 6.38 2.88 -5.32
N HIS A 185 7.07 3.12 -4.22
CA HIS A 185 7.22 2.20 -3.10
C HIS A 185 6.81 2.85 -1.79
N HIS A 186 6.30 2.04 -0.88
CA HIS A 186 5.98 2.47 0.48
C HIS A 186 6.59 1.53 1.51
N SER A 187 7.07 2.09 2.62
CA SER A 187 7.68 1.32 3.69
C SER A 187 7.45 1.91 5.07
N HIS A 188 7.68 1.08 6.09
CA HIS A 188 7.77 1.52 7.47
C HIS A 188 9.14 2.19 7.74
N ILE A 189 9.21 3.04 8.76
CA ILE A 189 10.39 3.77 9.24
C ILE A 189 11.59 2.86 9.53
N SER A 190 11.38 1.58 9.78
CA SER A 190 12.45 0.60 10.05
C SER A 190 12.45 -0.58 9.08
N GLY A 191 11.68 -0.48 7.99
CA GLY A 191 11.63 -1.50 6.95
C GLY A 191 12.83 -1.42 6.03
N ASP A 192 13.31 -2.59 5.61
CA ASP A 192 14.22 -2.69 4.46
C ASP A 192 13.39 -2.65 3.17
N VAL A 193 13.88 -1.91 2.18
CA VAL A 193 13.19 -1.72 0.89
C VAL A 193 14.13 -2.09 -0.25
N SER A 194 13.64 -2.91 -1.17
CA SER A 194 14.30 -3.18 -2.44
C SER A 194 13.69 -2.30 -3.52
N LEU A 195 14.52 -1.51 -4.18
CA LEU A 195 14.12 -0.68 -5.32
C LEU A 195 14.63 -1.34 -6.60
N ASN A 196 13.71 -1.75 -7.47
CA ASN A 196 14.07 -2.50 -8.67
C ASN A 196 14.29 -1.56 -9.86
N CYS A 197 15.53 -1.52 -10.35
CA CYS A 197 15.89 -0.91 -11.63
C CYS A 197 16.53 -2.00 -12.50
N GLU A 198 15.81 -2.44 -13.51
CA GLU A 198 16.25 -3.49 -14.43
C GLU A 198 16.79 -2.86 -15.71
N VAL A 199 17.92 -3.37 -16.18
CA VAL A 199 18.63 -2.86 -17.37
C VAL A 199 18.76 -3.99 -18.38
N TRP A 200 18.39 -3.72 -19.62
CA TRP A 200 18.40 -4.68 -20.72
C TRP A 200 19.23 -4.11 -21.87
N GLY A 201 20.27 -4.84 -22.28
CA GLY A 201 21.15 -4.48 -23.40
C GLY A 201 22.56 -5.02 -23.17
N ASP A 202 23.56 -4.37 -23.77
CA ASP A 202 24.96 -4.74 -23.61
C ASP A 202 25.55 -4.25 -22.28
N LEU A 203 25.37 -5.06 -21.23
CA LEU A 203 25.74 -4.72 -19.85
C LEU A 203 27.24 -4.42 -19.68
N ASP A 204 28.12 -4.99 -20.52
CA ASP A 204 29.58 -4.76 -20.43
C ASP A 204 29.96 -3.32 -20.81
N ARG A 205 29.06 -2.59 -21.47
CA ARG A 205 29.26 -1.21 -21.94
C ARG A 205 28.45 -0.19 -21.14
N MET A 206 27.85 -0.61 -20.03
CA MET A 206 26.93 0.19 -19.23
C MET A 206 27.47 0.45 -17.82
N GLU A 207 27.24 1.67 -17.33
CA GLU A 207 27.49 2.04 -15.95
C GLU A 207 26.16 2.44 -15.28
N VAL A 208 25.88 1.85 -14.11
CA VAL A 208 24.68 2.16 -13.33
C VAL A 208 25.06 2.94 -12.08
N GLU A 209 24.52 4.14 -11.96
CA GLU A 209 24.68 5.02 -10.81
C GLU A 209 23.33 5.28 -10.14
N TRP A 210 23.32 5.32 -8.81
CA TRP A 210 22.12 5.68 -8.06
C TRP A 210 22.30 7.01 -7.35
N TYR A 211 21.25 7.82 -7.39
CA TYR A 211 21.17 9.08 -6.69
C TYR A 211 19.93 9.12 -5.82
N PHE A 212 20.02 9.78 -4.68
CA PHE A 212 18.89 10.06 -3.80
C PHE A 212 18.69 11.57 -3.73
N GLN A 213 17.44 12.02 -3.89
CA GLN A 213 17.04 13.41 -3.80
C GLN A 213 15.83 13.56 -2.87
N SER A 214 15.96 14.46 -1.89
CA SER A 214 14.87 14.81 -0.97
C SER A 214 15.04 16.26 -0.51
N GLU A 215 13.93 17.00 -0.45
CA GLU A 215 13.89 18.41 0.01
C GLU A 215 14.96 19.32 -0.66
N GLY A 216 15.22 19.13 -1.95
CA GLY A 216 16.20 19.90 -2.71
C GLY A 216 17.67 19.54 -2.46
N ARG A 217 17.96 18.52 -1.65
CA ARG A 217 19.33 17.98 -1.46
C ARG A 217 19.47 16.65 -2.19
N GLY A 218 20.60 16.48 -2.88
CA GLY A 218 20.93 15.27 -3.63
C GLY A 218 22.24 14.65 -3.15
N ARG A 219 22.34 13.31 -3.15
CA ARG A 219 23.58 12.57 -2.91
C ARG A 219 23.64 11.31 -3.77
N ARG A 220 24.83 10.88 -4.17
CA ARG A 220 25.03 9.55 -4.77
C ARG A 220 24.81 8.49 -3.68
N VAL A 221 24.15 7.40 -4.02
CA VAL A 221 23.97 6.22 -3.16
C VAL A 221 24.58 5.02 -3.87
N PHE A 222 25.17 4.11 -3.09
CA PHE A 222 25.80 2.92 -3.63
C PHE A 222 24.91 1.72 -3.35
N PRO A 223 24.44 1.00 -4.39
CA PRO A 223 23.80 -0.30 -4.21
C PRO A 223 24.77 -1.24 -3.49
N SER A 224 24.23 -2.09 -2.64
CA SER A 224 25.05 -3.10 -1.96
C SER A 224 25.43 -4.22 -2.96
N GLU A 225 26.60 -4.86 -2.82
CA GLU A 225 27.34 -5.58 -3.89
C GLU A 225 26.90 -7.02 -4.29
N GLU A 226 25.65 -7.44 -4.08
CA GLU A 226 25.15 -8.78 -4.51
C GLU A 226 23.85 -8.67 -5.32
N PRO A 227 23.50 -9.66 -6.15
CA PRO A 227 22.23 -9.66 -6.91
C PRO A 227 20.97 -9.82 -6.03
N ARG A 228 21.14 -9.92 -4.70
CA ARG A 228 20.11 -9.91 -3.65
C ARG A 228 20.76 -9.46 -2.34
N VAL A 229 20.72 -8.17 -1.98
CA VAL A 229 21.55 -7.73 -0.83
C VAL A 229 20.74 -7.26 0.34
N SER A 230 20.93 -8.01 1.41
CA SER A 230 20.73 -7.59 2.78
C SER A 230 22.01 -6.90 3.28
N VAL A 231 21.84 -5.71 3.85
CA VAL A 231 22.94 -4.86 4.33
C VAL A 231 23.56 -5.47 5.60
N GLY A 232 24.87 -5.71 5.55
CA GLY A 232 25.65 -6.06 6.73
C GLY A 232 27.15 -5.90 6.56
N GLN A 233 27.69 -4.75 6.95
CA GLN A 233 28.90 -4.73 7.75
C GLN A 233 28.80 -3.66 8.85
N GLU A 234 29.17 -4.12 10.04
CA GLU A 234 29.17 -3.53 11.38
C GLU A 234 29.23 -1.99 11.43
N GLY A 235 28.09 -1.36 11.74
CA GLY A 235 28.00 0.04 12.15
C GLY A 235 26.75 0.80 11.71
N GLN A 236 26.14 0.46 10.57
CA GLN A 236 24.96 1.20 10.10
C GLN A 236 24.14 0.39 9.09
N LYS A 237 23.02 -0.20 9.54
CA LYS A 237 21.95 -0.62 8.64
C LYS A 237 21.49 0.63 7.88
N SER A 238 21.71 0.69 6.57
CA SER A 238 21.26 1.81 5.74
C SER A 238 19.76 1.68 5.49
N LYS A 239 18.99 2.15 6.47
CA LYS A 239 17.56 2.46 6.36
C LYS A 239 17.30 3.29 5.09
N GLY A 240 16.28 2.92 4.31
CA GLY A 240 15.86 3.71 3.15
C GLY A 240 15.31 5.07 3.61
N ASP A 241 15.91 6.15 3.13
CA ASP A 241 15.41 7.50 3.36
C ASP A 241 14.22 7.78 2.43
N GLU A 242 13.20 8.47 2.93
CA GLU A 242 12.07 8.93 2.13
C GLU A 242 12.49 9.97 1.10
N GLY A 243 12.04 9.77 -0.15
CA GLY A 243 12.32 10.70 -1.23
C GLY A 243 12.37 10.03 -2.59
N THR A 244 13.07 10.67 -3.51
CA THR A 244 13.20 10.25 -4.90
C THR A 244 14.55 9.60 -5.13
N TYR A 245 14.53 8.33 -5.54
CA TYR A 245 15.70 7.59 -5.99
C TYR A 245 15.76 7.65 -7.51
N ILE A 246 16.96 7.84 -8.05
CA ILE A 246 17.17 8.02 -9.49
C ILE A 246 18.24 7.00 -9.90
N CYS A 247 17.81 6.00 -10.65
CA CYS A 247 18.68 5.03 -11.30
C CYS A 247 19.13 5.64 -12.63
N THR A 248 20.41 5.99 -12.75
CA THR A 248 21.00 6.56 -13.98
C THR A 248 21.84 5.49 -14.65
N VAL A 249 21.43 5.08 -15.84
CA VAL A 249 22.17 4.14 -16.68
C VAL A 249 22.86 4.93 -17.77
N SER A 250 24.19 4.85 -17.80
CA SER A 250 25.02 5.49 -18.81
C SER A 250 25.54 4.43 -19.77
N ALA A 251 25.31 4.63 -21.08
CA ALA A 251 25.82 3.79 -22.15
C ALA A 251 26.47 4.68 -23.21
N GLU A 252 27.78 4.52 -23.41
CA GLU A 252 28.60 5.39 -24.26
C GLU A 252 28.45 6.90 -23.90
N GLN A 253 27.76 7.67 -24.74
CA GLN A 253 27.50 9.12 -24.55
C GLN A 253 26.08 9.41 -24.05
N HIS A 254 25.23 8.40 -23.92
CA HIS A 254 23.81 8.54 -23.62
C HIS A 254 23.51 8.16 -22.18
N LYS A 255 22.50 8.80 -21.60
CA LYS A 255 22.04 8.49 -20.25
C LYS A 255 20.53 8.35 -20.24
N ILE A 256 20.04 7.29 -19.61
CA ILE A 256 18.64 7.13 -19.24
C ILE A 256 18.53 7.21 -17.72
N GLN A 257 17.52 7.93 -17.25
CA GLN A 257 17.22 8.06 -15.84
C GLN A 257 15.85 7.47 -15.55
N GLN A 258 15.81 6.54 -14.60
CA GLN A 258 14.59 5.94 -14.10
C GLN A 258 14.32 6.47 -12.69
N ILE A 259 13.13 7.03 -12.48
CA ILE A 259 12.77 7.69 -11.22
C ILE A 259 11.91 6.75 -10.38
N LEU A 260 12.35 6.48 -9.15
CA LEU A 260 11.65 5.66 -8.17
C LEU A 260 11.32 6.51 -6.94
N LYS A 261 10.06 6.51 -6.51
CA LYS A 261 9.64 7.23 -5.30
C LYS A 261 9.52 6.26 -4.14
N LEU A 262 10.12 6.61 -3.00
CA LEU A 262 9.94 5.90 -1.74
C LEU A 262 9.25 6.82 -0.75
N GLY A 263 8.01 6.49 -0.38
CA GLY A 263 7.27 7.15 0.70
C GLY A 263 7.32 6.34 1.99
N ILE A 264 7.33 7.00 3.14
CA ILE A 264 7.19 6.32 4.43
C ILE A 264 5.72 6.36 4.84
N ARG A 265 5.20 5.24 5.35
CA ARG A 265 3.84 5.13 5.87
C ARG A 265 3.84 4.36 7.20
N GLU A 266 3.39 5.02 8.25
CA GLU A 266 3.20 4.42 9.58
C GLU A 266 1.75 4.58 10.05
N PRO A 267 1.08 3.46 10.38
CA PRO A 267 -0.30 3.51 10.84
C PRO A 267 -0.44 4.11 12.25
N PRO A 268 -1.49 4.93 12.46
CA PRO A 268 -1.76 5.49 13.78
C PRO A 268 -2.17 4.41 14.77
N ARG A 269 -1.65 4.53 16.00
CA ARG A 269 -2.21 3.81 17.14
C ARG A 269 -3.31 4.66 17.75
N VAL A 270 -4.53 4.15 17.73
CA VAL A 270 -5.72 4.88 18.19
C VAL A 270 -6.09 4.45 19.61
N SER A 271 -6.37 5.41 20.47
CA SER A 271 -6.92 5.18 21.80
C SER A 271 -7.99 6.22 22.11
N ILE A 272 -9.03 5.81 22.84
CA ILE A 272 -10.10 6.69 23.28
C ILE A 272 -10.14 6.72 24.81
N SER A 273 -10.29 7.91 25.37
CA SER A 273 -10.34 8.12 26.82
C SER A 273 -11.46 9.07 27.20
N GLN A 274 -12.02 8.86 28.38
CA GLN A 274 -13.11 9.65 28.94
C GLN A 274 -12.64 10.37 30.20
N ARG A 275 -12.89 11.68 30.28
CA ARG A 275 -12.73 12.46 31.51
C ARG A 275 -14.07 13.02 31.95
N GLY A 276 -14.51 12.62 33.15
CA GLY A 276 -15.77 13.07 33.76
C GLY A 276 -15.70 14.50 34.31
N GLY A 277 -16.86 15.16 34.39
CA GLY A 277 -17.06 16.54 34.82
C GLY A 277 -18.55 16.92 34.80
N ARG A 278 -18.88 18.23 34.74
CA ARG A 278 -20.26 18.68 34.44
C ARG A 278 -20.68 18.31 33.01
N GLU A 279 -19.71 18.32 32.10
CA GLU A 279 -19.78 17.78 30.74
C GLU A 279 -18.74 16.67 30.62
N THR A 280 -19.01 15.68 29.77
CA THR A 280 -18.07 14.58 29.54
C THR A 280 -17.18 14.91 28.34
N ARG A 281 -15.86 14.87 28.54
CA ARG A 281 -14.91 15.08 27.45
C ARG A 281 -14.38 13.73 26.99
N LEU A 282 -14.61 13.41 25.72
CA LEU A 282 -14.08 12.23 25.04
C LEU A 282 -12.89 12.63 24.22
N THR A 283 -11.71 12.10 24.52
CA THR A 283 -10.49 12.39 23.77
C THR A 283 -10.06 11.14 23.02
N CYS A 284 -10.09 11.23 21.69
CA CYS A 284 -9.50 10.26 20.78
C CYS A 284 -8.08 10.70 20.43
N ARG A 285 -7.11 9.81 20.64
CA ARG A 285 -5.69 10.10 20.51
C ARG A 285 -5.06 9.16 19.50
N THR A 286 -4.33 9.73 18.55
CA THR A 286 -3.53 9.02 17.57
C THR A 286 -2.06 9.21 17.88
N ASP A 287 -1.31 8.10 17.84
CA ASP A 287 0.11 8.08 18.14
C ASP A 287 0.93 7.47 17.02
N ARG A 288 2.13 8.06 16.84
CA ARG A 288 3.23 7.56 16.02
C ARG A 288 2.86 7.24 14.57
N TYR A 289 2.06 8.11 13.96
CA TYR A 289 1.67 7.97 12.56
C TYR A 289 2.53 8.83 11.65
N TYR A 290 2.60 8.47 10.37
CA TYR A 290 3.30 9.23 9.33
C TYR A 290 2.75 8.84 7.95
N PRO A 291 2.49 9.77 7.00
CA PRO A 291 2.71 11.22 7.01
C PRO A 291 1.70 12.00 7.87
N LEU A 292 1.63 13.33 7.73
CA LEU A 292 0.90 14.23 8.65
C LEU A 292 -0.64 14.11 8.60
N ASP A 293 -1.18 13.63 7.48
CA ASP A 293 -2.59 13.76 7.10
C ASP A 293 -3.48 12.67 7.75
N VAL A 294 -3.94 12.94 8.98
CA VAL A 294 -4.93 12.12 9.72
C VAL A 294 -6.25 12.87 9.83
N GLU A 295 -7.35 12.16 9.59
CA GLU A 295 -8.71 12.68 9.71
C GLU A 295 -9.48 11.96 10.83
N PHE A 296 -10.34 12.71 11.52
CA PHE A 296 -11.18 12.22 12.61
C PHE A 296 -12.65 12.46 12.31
N ASP A 297 -13.46 11.41 12.40
CA ASP A 297 -14.91 11.50 12.42
C ASP A 297 -15.47 10.96 13.73
N TRP A 298 -16.53 11.59 14.23
CA TRP A 298 -17.24 11.15 15.43
C TRP A 298 -18.64 10.66 15.10
N LEU A 299 -18.96 9.45 15.58
CA LEU A 299 -20.28 8.83 15.44
C LEU A 299 -20.92 8.61 16.81
N LEU A 300 -22.22 8.87 16.93
CA LEU A 300 -23.08 8.47 18.04
C LEU A 300 -23.99 7.33 17.56
N ASN A 301 -23.86 6.16 18.19
CA ASN A 301 -24.66 4.97 17.88
C ASN A 301 -24.65 4.60 16.38
N GLY A 302 -23.51 4.82 15.72
CA GLY A 302 -23.30 4.52 14.30
C GLY A 302 -23.64 5.65 13.32
N SER A 303 -24.25 6.75 13.79
CA SER A 303 -24.59 7.92 12.96
C SER A 303 -23.67 9.10 13.29
N PRO A 304 -23.42 10.04 12.35
CA PRO A 304 -22.65 11.25 12.64
C PRO A 304 -23.20 12.02 13.85
N VAL A 305 -22.32 12.51 14.72
CA VAL A 305 -22.73 13.35 15.85
C VAL A 305 -23.32 14.67 15.33
N PRO A 306 -24.57 15.03 15.70
CA PRO A 306 -25.16 16.30 15.30
C PRO A 306 -24.51 17.47 16.04
N ASP A 307 -24.23 18.56 15.32
CA ASP A 307 -23.63 19.81 15.84
C ASP A 307 -22.46 19.56 16.83
N PRO A 308 -21.39 18.86 16.40
CA PRO A 308 -20.38 18.37 17.32
C PRO A 308 -19.45 19.48 17.80
N ASP A 309 -19.27 19.59 19.12
CA ASP A 309 -18.26 20.46 19.75
C ASP A 309 -16.90 19.75 19.77
N ILE A 310 -16.14 19.90 18.68
CA ILE A 310 -14.87 19.22 18.46
C ILE A 310 -13.70 20.21 18.56
N GLU A 311 -12.74 19.86 19.41
CA GLU A 311 -11.44 20.51 19.50
C GLU A 311 -10.33 19.56 19.05
N THR A 312 -9.67 19.88 17.94
CA THR A 312 -8.49 19.15 17.46
C THR A 312 -7.21 19.82 17.97
N SER A 313 -6.31 19.06 18.58
CA SER A 313 -5.02 19.56 19.05
C SER A 313 -4.11 19.93 17.88
N SER A 314 -3.03 20.66 18.13
CA SER A 314 -1.94 20.78 17.15
C SER A 314 -1.16 19.46 17.00
N HIS A 315 -0.57 19.25 15.83
CA HIS A 315 0.34 18.13 15.60
C HIS A 315 1.56 18.21 16.49
N ARG A 316 1.95 17.09 17.09
CA ARG A 316 3.19 16.95 17.87
C ARG A 316 4.12 15.98 17.18
N LYS A 317 5.32 16.44 16.82
CA LYS A 317 6.35 15.59 16.21
C LYS A 317 7.14 14.86 17.29
N ASN A 318 7.26 13.54 17.15
CA ASN A 318 8.08 12.67 17.99
C ASN A 318 9.54 12.70 17.53
N SER A 319 10.45 12.20 18.39
CA SER A 319 11.89 12.11 18.08
C SER A 319 12.22 11.15 16.93
N ASP A 320 11.35 10.17 16.66
CA ASP A 320 11.47 9.23 15.55
C ASP A 320 10.94 9.79 14.21
N GLY A 321 10.44 11.03 14.21
CA GLY A 321 9.91 11.72 13.02
C GLY A 321 8.40 11.56 12.82
N THR A 322 7.75 10.65 13.55
CA THR A 322 6.29 10.45 13.48
C THR A 322 5.51 11.57 14.17
N TYR A 323 4.19 11.59 13.98
CA TYR A 323 3.28 12.59 14.54
C TYR A 323 2.29 11.97 15.52
N ASN A 324 1.81 12.81 16.44
CA ASN A 324 0.66 12.54 17.30
C ASN A 324 -0.36 13.65 17.13
N LEU A 325 -1.64 13.30 17.24
CA LEU A 325 -2.77 14.22 17.15
C LEU A 325 -3.89 13.73 18.07
N SER A 326 -4.77 14.61 18.47
CA SER A 326 -5.94 14.23 19.26
C SER A 326 -7.14 15.08 18.90
N SER A 327 -8.30 14.44 18.86
CA SER A 327 -9.60 15.09 18.72
C SER A 327 -10.35 14.91 20.03
N THR A 328 -10.89 16.01 20.57
CA THR A 328 -11.71 15.99 21.78
C THR A 328 -13.13 16.42 21.45
N LEU A 329 -14.08 15.54 21.76
CA LEU A 329 -15.51 15.81 21.64
C LEU A 329 -16.08 16.09 23.04
N THR A 330 -16.74 17.23 23.20
CA THR A 330 -17.51 17.54 24.42
C THR A 330 -18.94 17.05 24.24
N VAL A 331 -19.42 16.22 25.18
CA VAL A 331 -20.77 15.65 25.11
C VAL A 331 -21.55 15.87 26.41
N PRO A 332 -22.87 16.08 26.33
CA PRO A 332 -23.72 16.17 27.52
C PRO A 332 -23.75 14.82 28.26
N LEU A 333 -24.05 14.87 29.56
CA LEU A 333 -24.33 13.64 30.31
C LEU A 333 -25.64 13.02 29.80
N PRO A 334 -25.71 11.69 29.62
CA PRO A 334 -26.95 11.00 29.26
C PRO A 334 -28.04 11.30 30.28
N ALA A 335 -29.32 11.22 29.89
CA ALA A 335 -30.42 11.36 30.83
C ALA A 335 -30.50 10.14 31.77
N ALA A 336 -31.00 10.32 32.99
CA ALA A 336 -31.19 9.19 33.91
C ALA A 336 -32.19 8.19 33.31
N GLY A 337 -31.79 6.91 33.23
CA GLY A 337 -32.59 5.85 32.64
C GLY A 337 -32.59 5.79 31.10
N SER A 338 -31.74 6.57 30.42
CA SER A 338 -31.52 6.40 28.97
C SER A 338 -30.57 5.23 28.69
N ASP A 339 -30.68 4.63 27.51
CA ASP A 339 -29.73 3.64 27.02
C ASP A 339 -28.30 4.21 26.97
N PRO A 340 -27.26 3.36 27.18
CA PRO A 340 -25.88 3.79 27.06
C PRO A 340 -25.59 4.39 25.68
N HIS A 341 -25.07 5.61 25.66
CA HIS A 341 -24.69 6.28 24.42
C HIS A 341 -23.30 5.79 24.01
N THR A 342 -23.19 5.19 22.83
CA THR A 342 -21.91 4.69 22.31
C THR A 342 -21.34 5.66 21.30
N TYR A 343 -20.24 6.29 21.69
CA TYR A 343 -19.48 7.19 20.82
C TYR A 343 -18.35 6.42 20.14
N THR A 344 -18.14 6.70 18.86
CA THR A 344 -17.09 6.11 18.04
C THR A 344 -16.24 7.21 17.44
N CYS A 345 -14.94 7.12 17.62
CA CYS A 345 -13.94 7.88 16.88
C CYS A 345 -13.48 7.03 15.70
N SER A 346 -13.72 7.49 14.48
CA SER A 346 -13.22 6.91 13.24
C SER A 346 -11.99 7.68 12.80
N VAL A 347 -10.88 6.98 12.58
CA VAL A 347 -9.59 7.57 12.21
C VAL A 347 -9.17 7.06 10.84
N SER A 348 -9.05 7.99 9.89
CA SER A 348 -8.61 7.71 8.52
C SER A 348 -7.17 8.21 8.31
N HIS A 349 -6.37 7.45 7.55
CA HIS A 349 -4.97 7.77 7.26
C HIS A 349 -4.48 6.98 6.03
N VAL A 350 -3.58 7.54 5.22
CA VAL A 350 -3.09 6.95 3.95
C VAL A 350 -2.39 5.59 4.09
N SER A 351 -1.92 5.25 5.30
CA SER A 351 -1.34 3.94 5.58
C SER A 351 -2.37 2.84 5.86
N LEU A 352 -3.66 3.18 5.89
CA LEU A 352 -4.75 2.29 6.26
C LEU A 352 -5.63 2.03 5.03
N ALA A 353 -5.98 0.76 4.80
CA ALA A 353 -6.98 0.41 3.80
C ALA A 353 -8.41 0.75 4.27
N GLU A 354 -8.65 0.63 5.58
CA GLU A 354 -9.92 0.94 6.23
C GLU A 354 -9.69 1.79 7.50
N PRO A 355 -10.65 2.65 7.89
CA PRO A 355 -10.51 3.48 9.07
C PRO A 355 -10.42 2.66 10.36
N ILE A 356 -9.63 3.11 11.33
CA ILE A 356 -9.62 2.51 12.67
C ILE A 356 -10.76 3.10 13.49
N LEU A 357 -11.61 2.23 14.05
CA LEU A 357 -12.73 2.62 14.90
C LEU A 357 -12.40 2.37 16.38
N ALA A 358 -12.55 3.40 17.22
CA ALA A 358 -12.41 3.31 18.66
C ALA A 358 -13.70 3.75 19.36
N HIS A 359 -14.24 2.91 20.24
CA HIS A 359 -15.55 3.09 20.84
C HIS A 359 -15.48 3.34 22.36
N VAL A 360 -16.42 4.13 22.88
CA VAL A 360 -16.63 4.34 24.31
C VAL A 360 -18.13 4.51 24.60
N SER A 361 -18.63 3.82 25.62
CA SER A 361 -20.04 3.93 26.04
C SER A 361 -20.15 4.74 27.32
N ILE A 362 -21.02 5.76 27.30
CA ILE A 362 -21.34 6.58 28.47
C ILE A 362 -22.70 6.17 29.00
N ALA A 363 -22.77 5.80 30.28
CA ALA A 363 -23.99 5.59 31.03
C ALA A 363 -23.92 6.40 32.33
N LEU A 364 -25.04 6.96 32.78
CA LEU A 364 -25.13 7.45 34.15
C LEU A 364 -25.13 6.26 35.11
N PRO A 365 -24.44 6.32 36.27
CA PRO A 365 -24.64 5.34 37.30
C PRO A 365 -26.11 5.40 37.75
N ASP A 366 -26.80 4.27 37.72
CA ASP A 366 -28.15 4.16 38.24
C ASP A 366 -28.19 4.73 39.66
N ALA A 367 -29.11 5.65 39.93
CA ALA A 367 -29.39 6.13 41.27
C ALA A 367 -30.03 5.06 42.18
N GLU A 368 -30.02 3.78 41.76
CA GLU A 368 -30.62 2.66 42.46
C GLU A 368 -29.59 1.60 42.83
N SER A 369 -28.85 1.85 43.91
CA SER A 369 -28.49 0.80 44.89
C SER A 369 -27.78 1.31 46.13
N TYR A 370 -27.95 2.57 46.54
CA TYR A 370 -27.75 2.92 47.94
C TYR A 370 -28.98 2.49 48.74
N THR A 371 -29.24 1.18 48.80
CA THR A 371 -29.87 0.65 50.02
C THR A 371 -28.73 0.68 51.03
N PRO A 372 -28.78 1.54 52.07
CA PRO A 372 -27.78 1.45 53.12
C PRO A 372 -27.93 0.04 53.67
N SER A 373 -26.90 -0.79 53.52
CA SER A 373 -26.84 -2.14 54.09
C SER A 373 -27.20 -2.14 55.58
N GLY A 374 -27.06 -1.00 56.26
CA GLY A 374 -27.54 -0.76 57.62
C GLY A 374 -29.05 -0.75 57.84
N TYR A 375 -29.89 -0.37 56.87
CA TYR A 375 -31.36 -0.31 57.08
C TYR A 375 -31.98 -1.71 57.21
N ARG A 376 -31.47 -2.70 56.47
CA ARG A 376 -31.88 -4.11 56.62
C ARG A 376 -31.46 -4.69 57.97
N LEU A 377 -30.31 -4.30 58.51
CA LEU A 377 -29.87 -4.73 59.83
C LEU A 377 -30.70 -4.11 60.95
N ILE A 378 -31.04 -2.82 60.87
CA ILE A 378 -31.83 -2.12 61.90
C ILE A 378 -33.25 -2.72 62.00
N VAL A 379 -33.92 -2.98 60.88
CA VAL A 379 -35.26 -3.58 60.88
C VAL A 379 -35.24 -5.02 61.41
N SER A 380 -34.19 -5.80 61.11
CA SER A 380 -34.04 -7.14 61.66
C SER A 380 -33.83 -7.13 63.19
N SER A 381 -33.05 -6.17 63.70
CA SER A 381 -32.74 -6.06 65.13
C SER A 381 -33.94 -5.64 65.97
N THR A 382 -34.82 -4.76 65.45
CA THR A 382 -36.03 -4.34 66.17
C THR A 382 -37.08 -5.43 66.21
N ILE A 383 -37.19 -6.24 65.15
CA ILE A 383 -38.10 -7.39 65.12
C ILE A 383 -37.62 -8.48 66.09
N ILE A 384 -36.31 -8.79 66.10
CA ILE A 384 -35.75 -9.81 67.00
C ILE A 384 -35.89 -9.37 68.47
N SER A 385 -35.64 -8.10 68.80
CA SER A 385 -35.80 -7.60 70.18
C SER A 385 -37.27 -7.63 70.63
N ALA A 386 -38.21 -7.28 69.75
CA ALA A 386 -39.64 -7.38 70.04
C ALA A 386 -40.08 -8.84 70.29
N ILE A 387 -39.60 -9.79 69.50
CA ILE A 387 -39.90 -11.22 69.69
C ILE A 387 -39.34 -11.73 71.03
N ILE A 388 -38.10 -11.38 71.37
CA ILE A 388 -37.49 -11.74 72.66
C ILE A 388 -38.31 -11.19 73.82
N PHE A 389 -38.76 -9.93 73.72
CA PHE A 389 -39.59 -9.31 74.76
C PHE A 389 -40.94 -10.01 74.92
N ILE A 390 -41.61 -10.35 73.81
CA ILE A 390 -42.88 -11.10 73.84
C ILE A 390 -42.70 -12.48 74.48
N VAL A 391 -41.62 -13.20 74.14
CA VAL A 391 -41.32 -14.53 74.73
C VAL A 391 -41.01 -14.41 76.23
N ALA A 392 -40.28 -13.37 76.65
CA ALA A 392 -40.00 -13.12 78.07
C ALA A 392 -41.29 -12.81 78.86
N LEU A 393 -42.18 -12.00 78.29
CA LEU A 393 -43.49 -11.73 78.89
C LEU A 393 -44.33 -13.00 78.99
N ALA A 394 -44.41 -13.81 77.93
CA ALA A 394 -45.11 -15.08 77.93
C ALA A 394 -44.57 -16.04 79.00
N LYS A 395 -43.24 -16.15 79.14
CA LYS A 395 -42.60 -16.94 80.21
C LYS A 395 -42.92 -16.41 81.60
N SER A 396 -42.93 -15.09 81.80
CA SER A 396 -43.28 -14.48 83.08
C SER A 396 -44.73 -14.74 83.49
N ILE A 397 -45.65 -14.71 82.52
CA ILE A 397 -47.07 -15.01 82.73
C ILE A 397 -47.24 -16.50 83.05
N TRP A 398 -46.55 -17.39 82.32
CA TRP A 398 -46.59 -18.83 82.56
C TRP A 398 -45.99 -19.21 83.92
N ALA A 399 -44.90 -18.57 84.34
CA ALA A 399 -44.30 -18.76 85.67
C ALA A 399 -45.22 -18.28 86.80
N LYS A 400 -45.90 -17.13 86.62
CA LYS A 400 -46.93 -16.65 87.56
C LYS A 400 -48.11 -17.61 87.65
N GLN A 401 -48.56 -18.17 86.53
CA GLN A 401 -49.63 -19.18 86.52
C GLN A 401 -49.20 -20.49 87.20
N LYS A 402 -47.95 -20.93 87.02
CA LYS A 402 -47.41 -22.14 87.68
C LYS A 402 -47.32 -21.98 89.20
N GLN A 403 -46.87 -20.81 89.69
CA GLN A 403 -46.83 -20.54 91.14
C GLN A 403 -48.24 -20.41 91.76
N GLY A 404 -49.23 -19.97 90.99
CA GLY A 404 -50.63 -19.98 91.41
C GLY A 404 -51.25 -21.39 91.47
N ALA A 405 -50.75 -22.33 90.67
CA ALA A 405 -51.21 -23.73 90.65
C ALA A 405 -50.58 -24.57 91.77
N GLU A 406 -49.33 -24.30 92.17
CA GLU A 406 -48.67 -24.99 93.30
C GLU A 406 -49.20 -24.51 94.67
N LYS A 407 -49.56 -23.23 94.82
CA LYS A 407 -50.21 -22.73 96.06
C LYS A 407 -51.66 -23.19 96.30
N LYS A 408 -52.23 -23.97 95.37
CA LYS A 408 -53.59 -24.54 95.50
C LYS A 408 -53.57 -26.05 95.83
N LYS A 409 -52.40 -26.63 96.07
CA LYS A 409 -52.21 -28.07 96.37
C LYS A 409 -51.55 -28.35 97.72
N GLU A 410 -51.47 -27.35 98.60
CA GLU A 410 -51.06 -27.51 100.00
C GLU A 410 -52.25 -27.31 100.94
#